data_AF-A0A3D5L391-F1
#
_entry.id   AF-A0A3D5L391-F1
#
_cell.length_a   1.000
_cell.length_b   1.000
_cell.length_c   1.000
_cell.angle_alpha   90.00
_cell.angle_beta   90.00
_cell.angle_gamma   90.00
#
_symmetry.space_group_name_H-M   'P 1'
#
loop_
_entity.id
_entity.type
_entity.pdbx_description
1 polymer ?
#
loop_
_entity_poly.entity_id
_entity_poly.type
_entity_poly.pdbx_seq_one_letter_code
_entity_poly.pdbx_strand_id
1 'polypeptide(L)'
;MEIERKWMVSGFPEESGITLPLLKVEKMEQGYLSVEPTVRIRKEDNVTEGHCAYILCFKKGRGLSRQELEFPIETDKFESLKEMIGAPLIPKVRKSYQLQNGLVLEVSRVDDGTPTAFSYAEIEYPSEDAANAYDPRTDHLERYLTDDVTGLPGQSMGAYWIQTRLPQGEEGGGK
;
A
#
# COMPACT_ATOMS: atom_id res chain seq x y z
N MET A 1 13.28 9.62 2.21
CA MET A 1 12.43 10.46 1.35
C MET A 1 12.03 9.52 0.27
N GLU A 2 10.82 9.00 0.36
CA GLU A 2 10.38 7.89 -0.48
C GLU A 2 9.90 8.45 -1.81
N ILE A 3 10.36 7.85 -2.92
CA ILE A 3 10.00 8.20 -4.28
C ILE A 3 9.35 6.97 -4.91
N GLU A 4 8.04 7.00 -5.13
CA GLU A 4 7.27 5.83 -5.58
C GLU A 4 6.42 6.16 -6.79
N ARG A 5 6.29 5.21 -7.72
CA ARG A 5 5.21 5.21 -8.72
C ARG A 5 4.20 4.13 -8.37
N LYS A 6 2.94 4.39 -8.69
CA LYS A 6 1.80 3.54 -8.36
C LYS A 6 0.93 3.30 -9.58
N TRP A 7 0.52 2.05 -9.76
CA TRP A 7 -0.41 1.63 -10.79
C TRP A 7 -1.59 0.87 -10.21
N MET A 8 -2.77 1.04 -10.79
CA MET A 8 -3.87 0.11 -10.57
C MET A 8 -3.67 -1.11 -11.48
N VAL A 9 -3.90 -2.30 -10.93
CA VAL A 9 -3.70 -3.57 -11.63
C VAL A 9 -4.84 -4.54 -11.36
N SER A 10 -5.01 -5.54 -12.21
CA SER A 10 -6.14 -6.49 -12.12
C SER A 10 -5.89 -7.69 -11.18
N GLY A 11 -4.68 -7.84 -10.64
CA GLY A 11 -4.30 -9.03 -9.87
C GLY A 11 -2.79 -9.17 -9.76
N PHE A 12 -2.30 -10.35 -9.38
CA PHE A 12 -0.86 -10.60 -9.36
C PHE A 12 -0.30 -10.82 -10.78
N PRO A 13 0.99 -10.52 -11.06
CA PRO A 13 1.57 -10.67 -12.39
C PRO A 13 1.40 -12.08 -12.99
N GLU A 14 1.52 -13.13 -12.19
CA GLU A 14 1.37 -14.51 -12.64
C GLU A 14 -0.04 -14.85 -13.15
N GLU A 15 -1.07 -14.16 -12.65
CA GLU A 15 -2.46 -14.32 -13.10
C GLU A 15 -2.68 -13.74 -14.52
N SER A 16 -1.76 -12.87 -14.96
CA SER A 16 -1.69 -12.31 -16.31
C SER A 16 -0.64 -13.02 -17.18
N GLY A 17 -0.08 -14.14 -16.71
CA GLY A 17 0.93 -14.91 -17.43
C GLY A 17 2.35 -14.32 -17.39
N ILE A 18 2.59 -13.31 -16.55
CA ILE A 18 3.92 -12.71 -16.36
C ILE A 18 4.64 -13.44 -15.24
N THR A 19 5.82 -13.98 -15.53
CA THR A 19 6.63 -14.68 -14.54
C THR A 19 7.77 -13.78 -14.08
N LEU A 20 7.77 -13.42 -12.80
CA LEU A 20 8.86 -12.68 -12.15
C LEU A 20 9.38 -13.48 -10.94
N PRO A 21 10.68 -13.35 -10.59
CA PRO A 21 11.19 -13.96 -9.37
C PRO A 21 10.51 -13.37 -8.13
N LEU A 22 9.76 -14.22 -7.41
CA LEU A 22 9.11 -13.84 -6.16
C LEU A 22 10.16 -13.76 -5.04
N LEU A 23 10.27 -12.60 -4.41
CA LEU A 23 11.15 -12.37 -3.26
C LEU A 23 10.45 -12.70 -1.95
N LYS A 24 9.23 -12.19 -1.78
CA LYS A 24 8.57 -12.16 -0.48
C LYS A 24 7.05 -12.11 -0.60
N VAL A 25 6.36 -12.72 0.36
CA VAL A 25 4.90 -12.61 0.53
C VAL A 25 4.59 -12.15 1.94
N GLU A 26 3.75 -11.12 2.05
CA GLU A 26 3.32 -10.55 3.32
C GLU A 26 1.81 -10.50 3.40
N LYS A 27 1.25 -10.94 4.53
CA LYS A 27 -0.12 -10.60 4.91
C LYS A 27 -0.04 -9.40 5.84
N MET A 28 -0.84 -8.38 5.58
CA MET A 28 -0.80 -7.15 6.34
C MET A 28 -2.18 -6.73 6.77
N GLU A 29 -2.24 -6.03 7.89
CA GLU A 29 -3.43 -5.34 8.35
C GLU A 29 -3.03 -3.92 8.71
N GLN A 30 -3.83 -2.92 8.32
CA GLN A 30 -3.52 -1.53 8.64
C GLN A 30 -4.76 -0.73 9.06
N GLY A 31 -4.56 0.16 10.02
CA GLY A 31 -5.60 1.07 10.52
C GLY A 31 -5.05 2.46 10.75
N TYR A 32 -5.91 3.47 10.68
CA TYR A 32 -5.52 4.88 10.74
C TYR A 32 -6.14 5.55 11.96
N LEU A 33 -5.27 6.13 12.80
CA LEU A 33 -5.65 7.06 13.88
C LEU A 33 -5.89 8.46 13.33
N SER A 34 -5.13 8.83 12.28
CA SER A 34 -5.29 10.06 11.52
C SER A 34 -4.87 9.82 10.07
N VAL A 35 -5.56 10.42 9.11
CA VAL A 35 -5.21 10.33 7.67
C VAL A 35 -4.34 11.51 7.24
N GLU A 36 -4.57 12.71 7.77
CA GLU A 36 -3.77 13.91 7.48
C GLU A 36 -3.51 14.73 8.76
N PRO A 37 -2.26 14.76 9.28
CA PRO A 37 -1.13 13.94 8.86
C PRO A 37 -1.40 12.45 9.10
N THR A 38 -0.72 11.57 8.37
CA THR A 38 -0.96 10.13 8.52
C THR A 38 -0.34 9.63 9.81
N VAL A 39 -1.17 9.02 10.67
CA VAL A 39 -0.75 8.21 11.81
C VAL A 39 -1.43 6.85 11.65
N ARG A 40 -0.65 5.83 11.29
CA ARG A 40 -1.15 4.52 10.89
C ARG A 40 -0.46 3.43 11.70
N ILE A 41 -1.22 2.45 12.18
CA ILE A 41 -0.67 1.19 12.67
C ILE A 41 -0.73 0.15 11.56
N ARG A 42 0.30 -0.68 11.46
CA ARG A 42 0.39 -1.77 10.49
C ARG A 42 0.94 -3.02 11.17
N LYS A 43 0.27 -4.15 10.94
CA LYS A 43 0.79 -5.49 11.21
C LYS A 43 1.30 -6.07 9.89
N GLU A 44 2.47 -6.69 9.90
CA GLU A 44 3.07 -7.37 8.74
C GLU A 44 3.49 -8.79 9.14
N ASP A 45 2.74 -9.78 8.67
CA ASP A 45 3.08 -11.19 8.75
C ASP A 45 3.89 -11.57 7.49
N ASN A 46 5.22 -11.62 7.61
CA ASN A 46 6.09 -12.10 6.55
C ASN A 46 6.00 -13.62 6.45
N VAL A 47 5.23 -14.10 5.47
CA VAL A 47 4.95 -15.53 5.27
C VAL A 47 6.22 -16.27 4.82
N THR A 48 7.10 -15.60 4.07
CA THR A 48 8.34 -16.18 3.56
C THR A 48 9.36 -16.42 4.68
N GLU A 49 9.47 -15.49 5.63
CA GLU A 49 10.47 -15.56 6.71
C GLU A 49 9.90 -16.08 8.04
N GLY A 50 8.58 -16.20 8.19
CA GLY A 50 7.94 -16.67 9.42
C GLY A 50 7.98 -15.67 10.58
N HIS A 51 8.06 -14.37 10.28
CA HIS A 51 8.13 -13.29 11.27
C HIS A 51 6.92 -12.36 11.18
N CYS A 52 6.44 -11.87 12.31
CA CYS A 52 5.37 -10.88 12.41
C CYS A 52 5.91 -9.60 13.05
N ALA A 53 5.71 -8.46 12.37
CA ALA A 53 6.07 -7.14 12.85
C ALA A 53 4.82 -6.28 13.13
N TYR A 54 4.90 -5.42 14.13
CA TYR A 54 3.91 -4.39 14.41
C TYR A 54 4.58 -3.02 14.35
N ILE A 55 4.01 -2.11 13.57
CA ILE A 55 4.67 -0.87 13.14
C ILE A 55 3.71 0.30 13.33
N LEU A 56 4.22 1.39 13.90
CA LEU A 56 3.58 2.70 13.93
C LEU A 56 4.25 3.61 12.89
N CYS A 57 3.49 4.07 11.90
CA CYS A 57 3.96 4.92 10.82
C CYS A 57 3.44 6.35 11.00
N PHE A 58 4.33 7.33 10.86
CA PHE A 58 3.98 8.75 10.68
C PHE A 58 4.35 9.17 9.27
N LYS A 59 3.39 9.69 8.48
CA LYS A 59 3.68 10.26 7.17
C LYS A 59 3.26 11.72 7.08
N LYS A 60 4.10 12.52 6.43
CA LYS A 60 3.85 13.92 6.10
C LYS A 60 4.22 14.20 4.64
N GLY A 61 3.35 14.91 3.92
CA GLY A 61 3.53 15.28 2.52
C GLY A 61 2.59 14.56 1.57
N ARG A 62 2.58 14.98 0.30
CA ARG A 62 1.71 14.47 -0.77
C ARG A 62 2.52 14.35 -2.06
N GLY A 63 2.03 13.55 -3.02
CA GLY A 63 2.68 13.38 -4.32
C GLY A 63 3.84 12.38 -4.29
N LEU A 64 4.86 12.64 -5.11
CA LEU A 64 5.99 11.75 -5.41
C LEU A 64 7.01 11.64 -4.27
N SER A 65 7.16 12.67 -3.43
CA SER A 65 8.12 12.71 -2.33
C SER A 65 7.41 12.89 -0.99
N ARG A 66 7.69 11.99 -0.04
CA ARG A 66 7.09 12.03 1.31
C ARG A 66 8.13 11.79 2.40
N GLN A 67 7.89 12.39 3.56
CA GLN A 67 8.60 12.06 4.79
C GLN A 67 7.80 10.98 5.52
N GLU A 68 8.45 9.85 5.77
CA GLU A 68 7.89 8.73 6.53
C GLU A 68 8.84 8.34 7.65
N LEU A 69 8.29 8.10 8.84
CA LEU A 69 8.97 7.53 9.99
C LEU A 69 8.20 6.30 10.44
N GLU A 70 8.90 5.18 10.57
CA GLU A 70 8.34 3.92 11.03
C GLU A 70 9.01 3.49 12.33
N PHE A 71 8.21 3.13 13.32
CA PHE A 71 8.68 2.67 14.62
C PHE A 71 8.12 1.28 14.91
N PRO A 72 8.97 0.29 15.26
CA PRO A 72 8.46 -0.96 15.78
C PRO A 72 7.73 -0.70 17.11
N ILE A 73 6.62 -1.40 17.31
CA ILE A 73 5.85 -1.35 18.55
C ILE A 73 5.56 -2.77 19.05
N GLU A 74 5.39 -2.90 20.36
CA GLU A 74 4.98 -4.17 20.98
C GLU A 74 3.52 -4.50 20.62
N THR A 75 3.19 -5.80 20.61
CA THR A 75 1.84 -6.30 20.31
C THR A 75 0.76 -5.65 21.18
N ASP A 76 0.99 -5.50 22.48
CA ASP A 76 0.00 -4.90 23.40
C ASP A 76 -0.33 -3.45 23.04
N LYS A 77 0.67 -2.70 22.55
CA LYS A 77 0.47 -1.32 22.06
C LYS A 77 -0.33 -1.32 20.76
N PHE A 78 -0.04 -2.25 19.86
CA PHE A 78 -0.79 -2.39 18.62
C PHE A 78 -2.27 -2.70 18.89
N GLU A 79 -2.57 -3.67 19.75
CA GLU A 79 -3.95 -4.02 20.09
C GLU A 79 -4.67 -2.86 20.79
N SER A 80 -4.02 -2.15 21.71
CA SER A 80 -4.60 -0.94 22.34
C SER A 80 -4.93 0.15 21.31
N LEU A 81 -4.04 0.39 20.34
CA LEU A 81 -4.27 1.38 19.27
C LEU A 81 -5.38 0.94 18.32
N LYS A 82 -5.46 -0.35 18.02
CA LYS A 82 -6.53 -0.97 17.22
C LYS A 82 -7.89 -0.85 17.91
N GLU A 83 -7.97 -1.08 19.21
CA GLU A 83 -9.19 -0.85 20.00
C GLU A 83 -9.62 0.62 19.95
N MET A 84 -8.67 1.55 20.09
CA MET A 84 -8.96 3.00 19.97
C MET A 84 -9.45 3.42 18.58
N ILE A 85 -8.98 2.76 17.51
CA ILE A 85 -9.46 3.02 16.14
C ILE A 85 -10.94 2.62 15.99
N GLY A 86 -11.38 1.54 16.63
CA GLY A 86 -12.79 1.16 16.68
C GLY A 86 -13.43 0.75 15.34
N ALA A 87 -12.62 0.52 14.30
CA ALA A 87 -13.07 0.11 12.97
C ALA A 87 -12.23 -1.07 12.45
N PRO A 88 -12.79 -1.95 11.57
CA PRO A 88 -12.03 -3.04 10.98
C PRO A 88 -10.80 -2.53 10.22
N LEU A 89 -9.63 -3.13 10.47
CA LEU A 89 -8.41 -2.83 9.73
C LEU A 89 -8.59 -3.22 8.26
N ILE A 90 -7.78 -2.63 7.38
CA ILE A 90 -7.70 -3.02 5.98
C ILE A 90 -6.71 -4.17 5.85
N PRO A 91 -7.15 -5.42 5.61
CA PRO A 91 -6.29 -6.50 5.18
C PRO A 91 -5.72 -6.26 3.77
N LYS A 92 -4.47 -6.64 3.57
CA LYS A 92 -3.88 -6.80 2.23
C LYS A 92 -2.88 -7.95 2.17
N VAL A 93 -2.76 -8.56 1.00
CA VAL A 93 -1.65 -9.47 0.68
C VAL A 93 -0.72 -8.75 -0.28
N ARG A 94 0.55 -8.60 0.10
CA ARG A 94 1.59 -8.01 -0.75
C ARG A 94 2.55 -9.10 -1.21
N LYS A 95 2.84 -9.11 -2.51
CA LYS A 95 3.92 -9.91 -3.11
C LYS A 95 4.97 -8.97 -3.68
N SER A 96 6.23 -9.21 -3.34
CA SER A 96 7.38 -8.44 -3.83
C SER A 96 8.14 -9.28 -4.85
N TYR A 97 8.39 -8.70 -6.03
CA TYR A 97 9.05 -9.36 -7.15
C TYR A 97 10.33 -8.63 -7.54
N GLN A 98 11.38 -9.38 -7.84
CA GLN A 98 12.64 -8.82 -8.34
C GLN A 98 12.50 -8.39 -9.79
N LEU A 99 12.87 -7.13 -10.09
CA LEU A 99 13.01 -6.63 -11.46
C LEU A 99 14.47 -6.71 -11.93
N GLN A 100 14.67 -6.71 -13.25
CA GLN A 100 16.00 -6.88 -13.87
C GLN A 100 17.01 -5.80 -13.49
N ASN A 101 16.53 -4.58 -13.25
CA ASN A 101 17.36 -3.41 -12.90
C ASN A 101 17.66 -3.30 -11.39
N GLY A 102 17.32 -4.33 -10.61
CA GLY A 102 17.51 -4.34 -9.16
C GLY A 102 16.36 -3.71 -8.38
N LEU A 103 15.39 -3.06 -9.04
CA LEU A 103 14.19 -2.56 -8.39
C LEU A 103 13.27 -3.71 -7.95
N VAL A 104 12.30 -3.37 -7.10
CA VAL A 104 11.30 -4.31 -6.59
C VAL A 104 9.92 -3.84 -7.02
N LEU A 105 9.16 -4.74 -7.64
CA LEU A 105 7.74 -4.53 -7.89
C LEU A 105 6.95 -5.08 -6.71
N GLU A 106 6.22 -4.22 -6.01
CA GLU A 106 5.33 -4.61 -4.93
C GLU A 106 3.89 -4.61 -5.40
N VAL A 107 3.25 -5.77 -5.43
CA VAL A 107 1.84 -5.89 -5.83
C VAL A 107 1.00 -6.23 -4.60
N SER A 108 0.06 -5.36 -4.27
CA SER A 108 -0.86 -5.52 -3.15
C SER A 108 -2.26 -5.83 -3.66
N ARG A 109 -2.88 -6.89 -3.10
CA ARG A 109 -4.32 -7.12 -3.18
C ARG A 109 -4.97 -6.73 -1.86
N VAL A 110 -5.97 -5.86 -1.91
CA VAL A 110 -6.60 -5.21 -0.75
C VAL A 110 -8.03 -5.70 -0.58
N ASP A 111 -8.44 -5.95 0.67
CA ASP A 111 -9.81 -6.31 1.05
C ASP A 111 -10.40 -7.43 0.15
N ASP A 112 -9.58 -8.45 -0.15
CA ASP A 112 -9.94 -9.54 -1.06
C ASP A 112 -11.26 -10.20 -0.65
N GLY A 113 -12.13 -10.48 -1.62
CA GLY A 113 -13.47 -11.02 -1.40
C GLY A 113 -14.54 -10.02 -0.92
N THR A 114 -14.21 -8.74 -0.77
CA THR A 114 -15.21 -7.68 -0.48
C THR A 114 -15.65 -6.93 -1.75
N PRO A 115 -16.79 -6.22 -1.73
CA PRO A 115 -17.21 -5.36 -2.86
C PRO A 115 -16.24 -4.21 -3.17
N THR A 116 -15.37 -3.85 -2.23
CA THR A 116 -14.39 -2.76 -2.37
C THR A 116 -12.98 -3.26 -2.66
N ALA A 117 -12.82 -4.57 -2.91
CA ALA A 117 -11.54 -5.19 -3.22
C ALA A 117 -10.88 -4.57 -4.45
N PHE A 118 -9.57 -4.38 -4.39
CA PHE A 118 -8.78 -3.90 -5.53
C PHE A 118 -7.33 -4.36 -5.43
N SER A 119 -6.59 -4.23 -6.54
CA SER A 119 -5.14 -4.47 -6.56
C SER A 119 -4.40 -3.25 -7.08
N TYR A 120 -3.20 -3.01 -6.55
CA TYR A 120 -2.29 -1.99 -7.03
C TYR A 120 -0.85 -2.50 -7.01
N ALA A 121 -0.03 -1.94 -7.87
CA ALA A 121 1.41 -2.16 -7.92
C ALA A 121 2.15 -0.86 -7.56
N GLU A 122 3.24 -0.98 -6.82
CA GLU A 122 4.14 0.12 -6.47
C GLU A 122 5.60 -0.28 -6.79
N ILE A 123 6.40 0.70 -7.21
CA ILE A 123 7.85 0.58 -7.33
C ILE A 123 8.46 1.80 -6.64
N GLU A 124 9.39 1.57 -5.73
CA GLU A 124 10.20 2.60 -5.09
C GLU A 124 11.49 2.84 -5.89
N TYR A 125 11.89 4.10 -6.00
CA TYR A 125 13.03 4.54 -6.79
C TYR A 125 14.02 5.33 -5.95
N PRO A 126 15.34 5.25 -6.26
CA PRO A 126 16.35 6.02 -5.54
C PRO A 126 16.31 7.52 -5.87
N SER A 127 15.65 7.93 -6.96
CA SER A 127 15.52 9.32 -7.39
C SER A 127 14.30 9.53 -8.30
N GLU A 128 13.86 10.77 -8.44
CA GLU A 128 12.75 11.13 -9.35
C GLU A 128 13.14 10.87 -10.81
N ASP A 129 14.40 11.14 -11.18
CA ASP A 129 14.93 10.85 -12.51
C ASP A 129 14.85 9.35 -12.82
N ALA A 130 15.16 8.48 -11.85
CA ALA A 130 15.03 7.03 -12.02
C ALA A 130 13.56 6.59 -12.19
N ALA A 131 12.64 7.20 -11.43
CA ALA A 131 11.21 6.95 -11.56
C ALA A 131 10.67 7.36 -12.95
N ASN A 132 11.10 8.53 -13.44
CA ASN A 132 10.70 9.08 -14.73
C ASN A 132 11.31 8.30 -15.91
N ALA A 133 12.52 7.75 -15.75
CA ALA A 133 13.20 6.98 -16.78
C ALA A 133 12.76 5.51 -16.86
N TYR A 134 12.00 5.02 -15.87
CA TYR A 134 11.58 3.62 -15.82
C TYR A 134 10.64 3.25 -16.97
N ASP A 135 11.00 2.17 -17.67
CA ASP A 135 10.26 1.62 -18.80
C ASP A 135 9.76 0.20 -18.48
N PRO A 136 8.44 0.00 -18.30
CA PRO A 136 7.86 -1.31 -17.97
C PRO A 136 8.20 -2.45 -18.96
N ARG A 137 8.63 -2.13 -20.19
CA ARG A 137 8.96 -3.13 -21.22
C ARG A 137 10.19 -3.97 -20.86
N THR A 138 11.08 -3.49 -19.99
CA THR A 138 12.28 -4.23 -19.57
C THR A 138 11.92 -5.55 -18.89
N ASP A 139 10.80 -5.58 -18.18
CA ASP A 139 10.32 -6.71 -17.39
C ASP A 139 9.03 -7.32 -17.98
N HIS A 140 8.71 -7.01 -19.24
CA HIS A 140 7.47 -7.43 -19.93
C HIS A 140 6.18 -6.97 -19.22
N LEU A 141 6.24 -5.82 -18.54
CA LEU A 141 5.16 -5.27 -17.74
C LEU A 141 4.32 -4.23 -18.49
N GLU A 142 4.59 -3.96 -19.77
CA GLU A 142 3.94 -2.88 -20.53
C GLU A 142 2.43 -3.03 -20.69
N ARG A 143 1.92 -4.27 -20.61
CA ARG A 143 0.48 -4.55 -20.62
C ARG A 143 -0.12 -4.66 -19.22
N TYR A 144 0.72 -4.75 -18.19
CA TYR A 144 0.30 -4.93 -16.80
C TYR A 144 0.29 -3.60 -16.04
N LEU A 145 1.32 -2.77 -16.20
CA LEU A 145 1.45 -1.44 -15.60
C LEU A 145 0.93 -0.34 -16.55
N THR A 146 -0.37 -0.39 -16.85
CA THR A 146 -1.01 0.51 -17.84
C THR A 146 -1.74 1.71 -17.22
N ASP A 147 -2.21 1.59 -15.99
CA ASP A 147 -2.98 2.64 -15.29
C ASP A 147 -2.12 3.29 -14.21
N ASP A 148 -1.22 4.20 -14.63
CA ASP A 148 -0.36 4.98 -13.72
C ASP A 148 -1.19 6.05 -13.01
N VAL A 149 -1.34 5.87 -11.70
CA VAL A 149 -2.14 6.74 -10.84
C VAL A 149 -1.27 7.57 -9.89
N THR A 150 0.03 7.67 -10.17
CA THR A 150 1.00 8.39 -9.35
C THR A 150 0.58 9.85 -9.17
N GLY A 151 0.46 10.28 -7.91
CA GLY A 151 0.10 11.66 -7.57
C GLY A 151 -1.38 12.03 -7.78
N LEU A 152 -2.22 11.13 -8.32
CA LEU A 152 -3.65 11.39 -8.46
C LEU A 152 -4.33 11.40 -7.07
N PRO A 153 -5.29 12.32 -6.84
CA PRO A 153 -6.03 12.36 -5.59
C PRO A 153 -6.87 11.08 -5.41
N GLY A 154 -7.04 10.64 -4.16
CA GLY A 154 -7.88 9.49 -3.82
C GLY A 154 -7.19 8.12 -3.91
N GLN A 155 -5.95 8.04 -4.42
CA GLN A 155 -5.27 6.76 -4.70
C GLN A 155 -4.40 6.23 -3.54
N SER A 156 -4.44 6.92 -2.39
CA SER A 156 -3.74 6.49 -1.19
C SER A 156 -4.57 5.51 -0.36
N MET A 157 -3.91 4.64 0.40
CA MET A 157 -4.60 3.76 1.34
C MET A 157 -5.35 4.53 2.45
N GLY A 158 -4.93 5.76 2.77
CA GLY A 158 -5.65 6.64 3.68
C GLY A 158 -6.95 7.18 3.07
N ALA A 159 -6.97 7.49 1.77
CA ALA A 159 -8.20 7.86 1.08
C ALA A 159 -9.19 6.68 1.02
N TYR A 160 -8.68 5.47 0.72
CA TYR A 160 -9.47 4.25 0.78
C TYR A 160 -10.04 3.97 2.20
N TRP A 161 -9.25 4.23 3.25
CA TRP A 161 -9.72 4.16 4.64
C TRP A 161 -10.90 5.09 4.90
N ILE A 162 -10.82 6.37 4.50
CA ILE A 162 -11.92 7.33 4.64
C ILE A 162 -13.17 6.83 3.93
N GLN A 163 -13.01 6.32 2.70
CA GLN A 163 -14.14 5.86 1.89
C GLN A 163 -14.85 4.64 2.51
N THR A 164 -14.10 3.74 3.15
CA THR A 164 -14.62 2.39 3.47
C THR A 164 -14.74 2.07 4.95
N ARG A 165 -14.14 2.87 5.85
CA ARG A 165 -14.13 2.60 7.30
C ARG A 165 -14.64 3.76 8.15
N LEU A 166 -14.62 4.99 7.62
CA LEU A 166 -15.24 6.11 8.30
C LEU A 166 -16.72 6.21 7.91
N PRO A 167 -17.59 6.62 8.84
CA PRO A 167 -18.96 6.96 8.50
C PRO A 167 -18.95 8.03 7.41
N GLN A 168 -19.67 7.78 6.32
CA GLN A 168 -20.01 8.84 5.38
C GLN A 168 -20.89 9.83 6.16
N GLY A 169 -20.43 11.06 6.32
CA GLY A 169 -21.22 12.07 7.02
C GLY A 169 -22.60 12.16 6.39
N GLU A 170 -23.67 12.06 7.19
CA GLU A 170 -24.96 12.57 6.77
C GLU A 170 -24.71 14.03 6.37
N GLU A 171 -24.96 14.37 5.09
CA GLU A 171 -25.09 15.77 4.70
C GLU A 171 -26.12 16.38 5.65
N GLY A 172 -25.64 17.23 6.56
CA GLY A 172 -26.47 17.88 7.56
C GLY A 172 -27.58 18.64 6.86
N GLY A 173 -28.76 18.05 6.84
CA GLY A 173 -30.01 18.74 6.59
C GLY A 173 -30.17 19.81 7.66
N GLY A 174 -29.69 21.01 7.33
CA GLY A 174 -29.91 22.20 8.13
C GLY A 174 -31.40 22.38 8.37
N LYS A 175 -31.78 22.33 9.65
CA LYS A 175 -32.98 22.98 10.15
C LYS A 175 -32.71 24.45 10.37
#